data_AF-W8NYT9-F1
#
_entry.id   AF-W8NYT9-F1
#
_cell.length_a   1.000
_cell.length_b   1.000
_cell.length_c   1.000
_cell.angle_alpha   90.00
_cell.angle_beta   90.00
_cell.angle_gamma   90.00
#
_symmetry.space_group_name_H-M   'P 1'
#
loop_
_entity.id
_entity.type
_entity.pdbx_description
1 polymer ?
#
loop_
_entity_poly.entity_id
_entity_poly.type
_entity_poly.pdbx_seq_one_letter_code
_entity_poly.pdbx_strand_id
1 'polypeptide(L)'
;MMAHRVKVLPYSTFRLNLSVTSPYNADFDGDEMNLHVPQSEETRAELSQLCAVPLQIVSPQSNKPVMGIVQDTLCGIRKLTRRDTFLDYSQVTNILFWIPSWDGIVPPPAIVKPIPMWSGKQIVSMAIPKGISLQRFDDSNPLSSPKDNGMLIVNGQIMYGIVDKKTVGSGAGGLIHTIFREKGPAICSSFFGNLQKVVNYWLFHNGFSIGI
;
A
#
# COMPACT_ATOMS: atom_id res chain seq x y z
N MET A 1 -16.19 13.02 9.00
CA MET A 1 -16.96 11.82 8.58
C MET A 1 -16.68 11.53 7.12
N MET A 2 -16.61 10.26 6.71
CA MET A 2 -16.32 9.88 5.32
C MET A 2 -17.34 8.84 4.84
N ALA A 3 -17.65 8.84 3.55
CA ALA A 3 -18.58 7.93 2.92
C ALA A 3 -17.87 6.64 2.43
N HIS A 4 -18.48 5.50 2.73
CA HIS A 4 -18.00 4.16 2.35
C HIS A 4 -19.00 3.47 1.42
N ARG A 5 -18.52 2.50 0.65
CA ARG A 5 -19.38 1.58 -0.10
C ARG A 5 -19.76 0.41 0.79
N VAL A 6 -21.06 0.10 0.86
CA VAL A 6 -21.56 -1.04 1.63
C VAL A 6 -21.09 -2.35 1.01
N LYS A 7 -20.57 -3.24 1.85
CA LYS A 7 -20.34 -4.65 1.52
C LYS A 7 -20.97 -5.50 2.61
N VAL A 8 -22.00 -6.25 2.24
CA VAL A 8 -22.69 -7.15 3.17
C VAL A 8 -21.79 -8.34 3.49
N LEU A 9 -21.59 -8.60 4.77
CA LEU A 9 -20.76 -9.67 5.29
C LEU A 9 -21.49 -10.35 6.46
N PRO A 10 -21.20 -11.62 6.77
CA PRO A 10 -21.73 -12.28 7.96
C PRO A 10 -21.17 -11.64 9.25
N TYR A 11 -21.73 -12.06 10.39
CA TYR A 11 -21.41 -11.61 11.76
C TYR A 11 -21.87 -10.18 12.10
N SER A 12 -21.73 -9.80 13.37
CA SER A 12 -22.39 -8.62 13.96
C SER A 12 -21.46 -7.43 14.19
N THR A 13 -20.42 -7.25 13.37
CA THR A 13 -19.45 -6.15 13.51
C THR A 13 -19.20 -5.42 12.20
N PHE A 14 -18.95 -4.10 12.28
CA PHE A 14 -18.46 -3.35 11.14
C PHE A 14 -17.02 -3.75 10.80
N ARG A 15 -16.71 -3.76 9.51
CA ARG A 15 -15.38 -4.08 8.99
C ARG A 15 -14.90 -2.95 8.10
N LEU A 16 -13.73 -2.43 8.42
CA LEU A 16 -13.05 -1.37 7.67
C LEU A 16 -11.62 -1.76 7.35
N ASN A 17 -11.04 -1.09 6.35
CA ASN A 17 -9.65 -1.30 5.95
C ASN A 17 -8.68 -0.71 6.99
N LEU A 18 -7.59 -1.40 7.31
CA LEU A 18 -6.61 -0.92 8.30
C LEU A 18 -6.01 0.45 7.98
N SER A 19 -5.88 0.84 6.71
CA SER A 19 -5.36 2.16 6.36
C SER A 19 -6.33 3.32 6.62
N VAL A 20 -7.61 3.03 6.90
CA VAL A 20 -8.61 4.06 7.27
C VAL A 20 -8.75 4.22 8.78
N THR A 21 -8.07 3.42 9.60
CA THR A 21 -8.13 3.56 11.06
C THR A 21 -7.50 4.86 11.54
N SER A 22 -6.40 5.30 10.92
CA SER A 22 -5.70 6.53 11.29
C SER A 22 -6.58 7.80 11.26
N PRO A 23 -7.33 8.10 10.19
CA PRO A 23 -8.22 9.26 10.18
C PRO A 23 -9.45 9.12 11.09
N TYR A 24 -9.82 7.90 11.51
CA TYR A 24 -10.88 7.68 12.50
C TYR A 24 -10.37 7.62 13.94
N ASN A 25 -9.04 7.52 14.13
CA ASN A 25 -8.42 7.26 15.42
C ASN A 25 -9.04 6.03 16.13
N ALA A 26 -9.21 4.94 15.39
CA ALA A 26 -9.79 3.68 15.88
C ALA A 26 -8.71 2.58 16.01
N ASP A 27 -8.83 1.68 16.98
CA ASP A 27 -7.83 0.63 17.27
C ASP A 27 -8.39 -0.78 17.56
N PHE A 28 -9.71 -0.97 17.46
CA PHE A 28 -10.41 -2.26 17.58
C PHE A 28 -10.35 -2.95 18.95
N ASP A 29 -10.12 -2.20 20.03
CA ASP A 29 -10.14 -2.73 21.40
C ASP A 29 -11.55 -2.77 22.06
N GLY A 30 -12.57 -2.33 21.32
CA GLY A 30 -13.95 -2.17 21.80
C GLY A 30 -14.71 -1.00 21.16
N ASP A 31 -14.07 -0.25 20.27
CA ASP A 31 -14.66 0.89 19.55
C ASP A 31 -16.00 0.58 18.87
N GLU A 32 -16.95 1.52 19.05
CA GLU A 32 -18.21 1.56 18.32
C GLU A 32 -18.20 2.69 17.29
N MET A 33 -18.83 2.46 16.13
CA MET A 33 -18.96 3.48 15.08
C MET A 33 -20.41 3.57 14.60
N ASN A 34 -20.87 4.79 14.34
CA ASN A 34 -22.21 5.03 13.80
C ASN A 34 -22.21 4.93 12.27
N LEU A 35 -23.33 4.44 11.71
CA LEU A 35 -23.58 4.39 10.26
C LEU A 35 -24.88 5.12 9.95
N HIS A 36 -24.81 6.06 9.00
CA HIS A 36 -25.97 6.80 8.51
C HIS A 36 -26.20 6.47 7.03
N VAL A 37 -27.44 6.15 6.66
CA VAL A 37 -27.80 5.78 5.28
C VAL A 37 -28.51 6.96 4.59
N PRO A 38 -27.95 7.53 3.50
CA PRO A 38 -28.63 8.58 2.74
C PRO A 38 -29.93 8.04 2.13
N GLN A 39 -31.01 8.81 2.21
CA GLN A 39 -32.33 8.41 1.73
C GLN A 39 -32.67 8.95 0.33
N SER A 40 -32.06 10.07 -0.08
CA SER A 40 -32.29 10.67 -1.40
C SER A 40 -31.14 10.40 -2.37
N GLU A 41 -31.44 10.39 -3.66
CA GLU A 41 -30.42 10.23 -4.71
C GLU A 41 -29.44 11.40 -4.73
N GLU A 42 -29.91 12.61 -4.44
CA GLU A 42 -29.07 13.82 -4.32
C GLU A 42 -28.06 13.68 -3.17
N THR A 43 -28.50 13.25 -1.98
CA THR A 43 -27.60 13.05 -0.83
C THR A 43 -26.65 11.88 -1.06
N ARG A 44 -27.09 10.83 -1.78
CA ARG A 44 -26.21 9.73 -2.19
C ARG A 44 -25.11 10.23 -3.13
N ALA A 45 -25.45 11.07 -4.10
CA ALA A 45 -24.49 11.68 -5.01
C ALA A 45 -23.50 12.57 -4.25
N GLU A 46 -23.98 13.44 -3.37
CA GLU A 46 -23.17 14.32 -2.53
C GLU A 46 -22.12 13.54 -1.72
N LEU A 47 -22.55 12.50 -0.99
CA LEU A 47 -21.64 11.67 -0.20
C LEU A 47 -20.60 10.96 -1.09
N SER A 48 -20.99 10.50 -2.27
CA SER A 48 -20.09 9.83 -3.21
C SER A 48 -19.07 10.76 -3.87
N GLN A 49 -19.44 12.02 -4.12
CA GLN A 49 -18.62 12.99 -4.86
C GLN A 49 -17.80 13.92 -3.96
N LEU A 50 -18.19 14.11 -2.69
CA LEU A 50 -17.50 15.00 -1.76
C LEU A 50 -16.84 14.23 -0.61
N CYS A 51 -17.61 13.34 0.02
CA CYS A 51 -17.19 12.72 1.29
C CYS A 51 -16.57 11.34 1.13
N ALA A 52 -16.49 10.80 -0.08
CA ALA A 52 -15.98 9.44 -0.31
C ALA A 52 -14.54 9.29 0.19
N VAL A 53 -14.26 8.18 0.90
CA VAL A 53 -12.93 7.87 1.47
C VAL A 53 -11.76 8.10 0.49
N PRO A 54 -11.83 7.68 -0.78
CA PRO A 54 -10.74 7.92 -1.73
C PRO A 54 -10.43 9.41 -1.94
N LEU A 55 -11.42 10.29 -1.85
CA LEU A 55 -11.25 11.75 -2.00
C LEU A 55 -10.60 12.39 -0.78
N GLN A 56 -10.67 11.71 0.37
CA GLN A 56 -10.20 12.18 1.66
C GLN A 56 -8.82 11.60 2.04
N ILE A 57 -8.13 10.94 1.11
CA ILE A 57 -6.78 10.38 1.35
C ILE A 57 -5.79 11.49 1.71
N VAL A 58 -5.84 12.64 1.02
CA VAL A 58 -5.00 13.82 1.29
C VAL A 58 -5.85 14.90 1.93
N SER A 59 -5.48 15.31 3.14
CA SER A 59 -6.22 16.33 3.89
C SER A 59 -5.68 17.74 3.61
N PRO A 60 -6.57 18.73 3.43
CA PRO A 60 -6.15 20.13 3.31
C PRO A 60 -5.56 20.71 4.60
N GLN A 61 -5.78 20.08 5.77
CA GLN A 61 -5.27 20.57 7.06
C GLN A 61 -3.75 20.73 7.08
N SER A 62 -3.04 19.80 6.45
CA SER A 62 -1.56 19.78 6.43
C SER A 62 -0.98 19.47 5.06
N ASN A 63 -1.80 19.53 4.01
CA ASN A 63 -1.42 19.28 2.62
C ASN A 63 -0.67 17.95 2.41
N LYS A 64 -1.01 16.93 3.20
CA LYS A 64 -0.38 15.61 3.18
C LYS A 64 -1.40 14.48 3.36
N PRO A 65 -1.06 13.23 3.02
CA PRO A 65 -1.95 12.10 3.26
C PRO A 65 -2.27 11.95 4.74
N VAL A 66 -3.52 11.58 5.05
CA VAL A 66 -3.95 11.17 6.40
C VAL A 66 -4.13 9.66 6.53
N MET A 67 -4.14 8.96 5.39
CA MET A 67 -4.14 7.50 5.30
C MET A 67 -2.76 7.01 4.86
N GLY A 68 -2.31 5.90 5.43
CA GLY A 68 -0.99 5.31 5.19
C GLY A 68 -1.00 3.80 5.37
N ILE A 69 0.08 3.14 4.95
CA ILE A 69 0.30 1.73 5.30
C ILE A 69 0.75 1.65 6.76
N VAL A 70 0.07 0.80 7.54
CA VAL A 70 0.22 0.70 9.00
C VAL A 70 0.32 -0.77 9.43
N GLN A 71 0.69 -0.99 10.71
CA GLN A 71 0.70 -2.30 11.37
C GLN A 71 1.46 -3.38 10.58
N ASP A 72 0.90 -4.58 10.47
CA ASP A 72 1.49 -5.75 9.84
C ASP A 72 1.96 -5.49 8.41
N THR A 73 1.17 -4.77 7.62
CA THR A 73 1.57 -4.44 6.25
C THR A 73 2.82 -3.54 6.24
N LEU A 74 2.96 -2.62 7.20
CA LEU A 74 4.15 -1.77 7.31
C LEU A 74 5.37 -2.57 7.80
N CYS A 75 5.19 -3.52 8.72
CA CYS A 75 6.25 -4.42 9.15
C CYS A 75 6.70 -5.34 7.99
N GLY A 76 5.73 -5.98 7.35
CA GLY A 76 5.93 -6.95 6.28
C GLY A 76 6.59 -6.33 5.06
N ILE A 77 6.18 -5.13 4.64
CA ILE A 77 6.76 -4.49 3.45
C ILE A 77 8.24 -4.14 3.64
N ARG A 78 8.64 -3.75 4.85
CA ARG A 78 10.04 -3.50 5.17
C ARG A 78 10.86 -4.78 5.06
N LYS A 79 10.37 -5.91 5.57
CA LYS A 79 11.05 -7.22 5.46
C LYS A 79 11.08 -7.71 4.01
N LEU A 80 9.97 -7.58 3.29
CA LEU A 80 9.84 -8.01 1.91
C LEU A 80 10.79 -7.25 0.97
N THR A 81 11.01 -5.95 1.22
CA THR A 81 11.81 -5.09 0.33
C THR A 81 13.30 -5.04 0.66
N ARG A 82 13.81 -5.87 1.57
CA ARG A 82 15.25 -5.99 1.79
C ARG A 82 15.95 -6.68 0.60
N ARG A 83 17.26 -6.51 0.46
CA ARG A 83 18.05 -7.08 -0.65
C ARG A 83 18.21 -8.60 -0.56
N ASP A 84 18.21 -9.12 0.66
CA ASP A 84 18.31 -10.52 1.01
C ASP A 84 17.01 -11.30 0.78
N THR A 85 15.90 -10.61 0.49
CA THR A 85 14.60 -11.26 0.30
C THR A 85 14.38 -11.63 -1.16
N PHE A 86 14.48 -12.93 -1.43
CA PHE A 86 14.17 -13.56 -2.71
C PHE A 86 12.97 -14.49 -2.62
N LEU A 87 12.26 -14.63 -3.73
CA LEU A 87 11.04 -15.42 -3.85
C LEU A 87 11.19 -16.41 -5.02
N ASP A 88 10.72 -17.63 -4.78
CA ASP A 88 10.63 -18.67 -5.79
C ASP A 88 9.46 -18.44 -6.74
N TYR A 89 9.51 -19.05 -7.92
CA TYR A 89 8.46 -18.92 -8.94
C TYR A 89 7.06 -19.25 -8.39
N SER A 90 6.92 -20.31 -7.59
CA SER A 90 5.63 -20.73 -7.00
C SER A 90 5.04 -19.68 -6.05
N GLN A 91 5.88 -19.06 -5.23
CA GLN A 91 5.47 -17.99 -4.33
C GLN A 91 5.07 -16.75 -5.13
N VAL A 92 5.88 -16.38 -6.14
CA VAL A 92 5.63 -15.23 -7.01
C VAL A 92 4.29 -15.35 -7.72
N THR A 93 4.00 -16.50 -8.35
CA THR A 93 2.72 -16.69 -9.06
C THR A 93 1.52 -16.59 -8.12
N ASN A 94 1.63 -17.16 -6.91
CA ASN A 94 0.57 -17.06 -5.91
C ASN A 94 0.36 -15.63 -5.43
N ILE A 95 1.44 -14.88 -5.21
CA ILE A 95 1.38 -13.47 -4.78
C ILE A 95 0.78 -12.60 -5.90
N LEU A 96 1.22 -12.77 -7.15
CA LEU A 96 0.74 -11.96 -8.27
C LEU A 96 -0.76 -12.13 -8.50
N PHE A 97 -1.31 -13.33 -8.27
CA PHE A 97 -2.74 -13.60 -8.38
C PHE A 97 -3.59 -12.79 -7.41
N TRP A 98 -3.03 -12.32 -6.29
CA TRP A 98 -3.75 -11.46 -5.34
C TRP A 98 -3.94 -10.02 -5.83
N ILE A 99 -3.17 -9.58 -6.83
CA ILE A 99 -3.25 -8.23 -7.40
C ILE A 99 -4.37 -8.21 -8.44
N PRO A 100 -5.53 -7.57 -8.18
CA PRO A 100 -6.64 -7.55 -9.13
C PRO A 100 -6.33 -6.77 -10.42
N SER A 101 -5.37 -5.85 -10.36
CA SER A 101 -4.92 -5.05 -11.51
C SER A 101 -3.74 -5.67 -12.26
N TRP A 102 -3.40 -6.93 -12.00
CA TRP A 102 -2.30 -7.59 -12.67
C TRP A 102 -2.66 -7.91 -14.13
N ASP A 103 -1.69 -7.73 -15.03
CA ASP A 103 -1.81 -7.91 -16.48
C ASP A 103 -1.64 -9.37 -16.92
N GLY A 104 -1.47 -10.31 -15.99
CA GLY A 104 -1.26 -11.73 -16.28
C GLY A 104 0.16 -12.08 -16.72
N ILE A 105 1.07 -11.10 -16.76
CA ILE A 105 2.45 -11.28 -17.20
C ILE A 105 3.34 -11.38 -15.96
N VAL A 106 4.03 -12.51 -15.81
CA VAL A 106 5.03 -12.67 -14.75
C VAL A 106 6.29 -11.88 -15.15
N PRO A 107 6.80 -10.97 -14.31
CA PRO A 107 8.00 -10.21 -14.63
C PRO A 107 9.22 -11.13 -14.77
N PRO A 108 10.25 -10.73 -15.54
CA PRO A 108 11.49 -11.50 -15.61
C PRO A 108 12.16 -11.57 -14.22
N PRO A 109 12.76 -12.71 -13.85
CA PRO A 109 13.43 -12.86 -12.56
C PRO A 109 14.66 -11.94 -12.46
N ALA A 110 14.94 -11.44 -11.26
CA ALA A 110 16.18 -10.68 -10.98
C ALA A 110 17.42 -11.55 -11.15
N ILE A 111 17.34 -12.82 -10.80
CA ILE A 111 18.42 -13.81 -10.91
C ILE A 111 17.92 -14.92 -11.81
N VAL A 112 18.60 -15.18 -12.93
CA VAL A 112 18.19 -16.23 -13.89
C VAL A 112 18.86 -17.58 -13.59
N LYS A 113 20.12 -17.55 -13.13
CA LYS A 113 20.93 -18.75 -12.83
C LYS A 113 21.52 -18.64 -11.42
N PRO A 114 21.67 -19.74 -10.67
CA PRO A 114 21.39 -21.12 -11.05
C PRO A 114 19.90 -21.49 -11.02
N ILE A 115 19.11 -20.80 -10.18
CA ILE A 115 17.66 -20.98 -10.04
C ILE A 115 17.01 -19.61 -10.28
N PRO A 116 15.91 -19.53 -11.04
CA PRO A 116 15.20 -18.28 -11.26
C PRO A 116 14.61 -17.75 -9.95
N MET A 117 15.04 -16.56 -9.52
CA MET A 117 14.57 -15.92 -8.29
C MET A 117 14.16 -14.47 -8.54
N TRP A 118 13.10 -14.05 -7.85
CA TRP A 118 12.58 -12.68 -7.90
C TRP A 118 12.90 -11.95 -6.60
N SER A 119 13.26 -10.67 -6.71
CA SER A 119 13.41 -9.84 -5.52
C SER A 119 12.05 -9.42 -4.98
N GLY A 120 11.90 -9.32 -3.66
CA GLY A 120 10.69 -8.75 -3.07
C GLY A 120 10.38 -7.32 -3.55
N LYS A 121 11.41 -6.52 -3.89
CA LYS A 121 11.21 -5.20 -4.52
C LYS A 121 10.50 -5.28 -5.87
N GLN A 122 10.82 -6.28 -6.70
CA GLN A 122 10.16 -6.48 -7.99
C GLN A 122 8.68 -6.81 -7.80
N ILE A 123 8.36 -7.66 -6.82
CA ILE A 123 6.97 -8.05 -6.55
C ILE A 123 6.16 -6.89 -5.98
N VAL A 124 6.73 -6.10 -5.08
CA VAL A 124 6.08 -4.88 -4.57
C VAL A 124 5.89 -3.85 -5.69
N SER A 125 6.82 -3.76 -6.65
CA SER A 125 6.68 -2.86 -7.79
C SER A 125 5.47 -3.17 -8.65
N MET A 126 5.04 -4.44 -8.73
CA MET A 126 3.81 -4.81 -9.47
C MET A 126 2.54 -4.23 -8.85
N ALA A 127 2.56 -3.85 -7.56
CA ALA A 127 1.45 -3.16 -6.92
C ALA A 127 1.45 -1.64 -7.23
N ILE A 128 2.59 -1.07 -7.62
CA ILE A 128 2.73 0.36 -7.90
C ILE A 128 2.23 0.68 -9.31
N PRO A 129 1.38 1.70 -9.50
CA PRO A 129 0.94 2.12 -10.84
C PRO A 129 2.10 2.54 -11.74
N LYS A 130 2.02 2.20 -13.03
CA LYS A 130 2.99 2.63 -14.05
C LYS A 130 3.00 4.16 -14.19
N GLY A 131 4.17 4.74 -14.44
CA GLY A 131 4.36 6.18 -14.63
C GLY A 131 4.56 6.99 -13.35
N ILE A 132 4.68 6.34 -12.19
CA ILE A 132 5.05 7.00 -10.94
C ILE A 132 6.57 7.06 -10.82
N SER A 133 7.10 8.24 -10.54
CA SER A 133 8.52 8.42 -10.24
C SER A 133 8.69 9.12 -8.89
N LEU A 134 9.57 8.59 -8.06
CA LEU A 134 9.84 9.11 -6.72
C LEU A 134 11.32 9.00 -6.43
N GLN A 135 11.92 10.09 -5.96
CA GLN A 135 13.32 10.10 -5.56
C GLN A 135 13.45 10.70 -4.15
N ARG A 136 14.07 9.95 -3.26
CA ARG A 136 14.39 10.36 -1.89
C ARG A 136 15.82 9.95 -1.57
N PHE A 137 16.61 10.92 -1.14
CA PHE A 137 17.97 10.68 -0.66
C PHE A 137 17.98 10.84 0.86
N ASP A 138 18.37 9.78 1.57
CA ASP A 138 18.59 9.86 3.02
C ASP A 138 20.07 10.14 3.36
N ASP A 139 21.00 9.80 2.46
CA ASP A 139 22.45 10.00 2.59
C ASP A 139 22.97 10.97 1.51
N SER A 140 24.17 11.52 1.73
CA SER A 140 24.82 12.51 0.88
C SER A 140 25.24 12.02 -0.50
N ASN A 141 25.30 10.70 -0.74
CA ASN A 141 25.70 10.15 -2.03
C ASN A 141 24.47 9.69 -2.84
N PRO A 142 24.10 10.39 -3.93
CA PRO A 142 22.78 10.25 -4.55
C PRO A 142 22.60 8.98 -5.40
N LEU A 143 23.66 8.38 -5.95
CA LEU A 143 23.53 7.34 -6.99
C LEU A 143 23.96 5.94 -6.56
N SER A 144 24.65 5.82 -5.43
CA SER A 144 25.03 4.53 -4.85
C SER A 144 24.50 4.48 -3.43
N SER A 145 23.63 3.50 -3.14
CA SER A 145 23.07 3.25 -1.82
C SER A 145 23.68 1.97 -1.21
N PRO A 146 24.91 1.99 -0.65
CA PRO A 146 25.52 0.78 -0.08
C PRO A 146 24.64 0.10 0.97
N LYS A 147 23.95 0.90 1.79
CA LYS A 147 23.08 0.45 2.89
C LYS A 147 21.62 0.23 2.49
N ASP A 148 21.28 0.36 1.19
CA ASP A 148 19.89 0.38 0.71
C ASP A 148 19.04 1.50 1.32
N ASN A 149 19.71 2.64 1.59
CA ASN A 149 19.11 3.87 2.10
C ASN A 149 18.48 4.70 0.97
N GLY A 150 17.53 5.56 1.34
CA GLY A 150 16.76 6.35 0.38
C GLY A 150 15.71 5.52 -0.35
N MET A 151 15.16 6.09 -1.42
CA MET A 151 14.17 5.43 -2.27
C MET A 151 14.28 5.99 -3.69
N LEU A 152 14.35 5.11 -4.68
CA LEU A 152 14.21 5.48 -6.09
C LEU A 152 13.18 4.58 -6.76
N ILE A 153 12.12 5.20 -7.25
CA ILE A 153 11.08 4.58 -8.05
C ILE A 153 11.08 5.27 -9.41
N VAL A 154 11.18 4.49 -10.48
CA VAL A 154 11.16 4.99 -11.86
C VAL A 154 10.08 4.25 -12.61
N ASN A 155 9.11 4.97 -13.17
CA ASN A 155 8.01 4.41 -13.96
C ASN A 155 7.25 3.26 -13.24
N GLY A 156 7.06 3.39 -11.93
CA GLY A 156 6.39 2.37 -11.10
C GLY A 156 7.27 1.19 -10.68
N GLN A 157 8.58 1.20 -10.98
CA GLN A 157 9.52 0.16 -10.55
C GLN A 157 10.48 0.67 -9.48
N ILE A 158 10.63 -0.08 -8.39
CA ILE A 158 11.59 0.22 -7.32
C ILE A 158 12.99 -0.18 -7.79
N MET A 159 13.87 0.80 -7.93
CA MET A 159 15.26 0.60 -8.35
C MET A 159 16.15 0.27 -7.15
N TYR A 160 16.03 1.03 -6.06
CA TYR A 160 16.73 0.77 -4.79
C TYR A 160 15.96 1.37 -3.62
N GLY A 161 16.35 0.97 -2.40
CA GLY A 161 15.78 1.48 -1.16
C GLY A 161 14.85 0.50 -0.48
N ILE A 162 14.94 0.42 0.85
CA ILE A 162 13.99 -0.35 1.66
C ILE A 162 12.72 0.47 1.85
N VAL A 163 11.56 -0.14 1.55
CA VAL A 163 10.28 0.52 1.70
C VAL A 163 9.88 0.55 3.18
N ASP A 164 9.72 1.77 3.70
CA ASP A 164 9.49 2.07 5.10
C ASP A 164 8.36 3.08 5.30
N LYS A 165 8.11 3.47 6.56
CA LYS A 165 7.10 4.47 6.92
C LYS A 165 7.31 5.81 6.20
N LYS A 166 8.56 6.20 5.92
CA LYS A 166 8.85 7.44 5.19
C LYS A 166 8.34 7.39 3.75
N THR A 167 8.31 6.19 3.16
CA THR A 167 7.90 5.98 1.77
C THR A 167 6.40 5.72 1.63
N VAL A 168 5.85 4.77 2.42
CA VAL A 168 4.44 4.32 2.30
C VAL A 168 3.55 4.76 3.46
N GLY A 169 4.04 5.63 4.34
CA GLY A 169 3.23 6.24 5.39
C GLY A 169 2.53 7.54 4.94
N SER A 170 1.95 8.25 5.91
CA SER A 170 1.25 9.52 5.74
C SER A 170 2.17 10.75 5.60
N GLY A 171 3.41 10.54 5.14
CA GLY A 171 4.40 11.61 4.96
C GLY A 171 4.09 12.52 3.78
N ALA A 172 4.43 13.80 3.88
CA ALA A 172 4.44 14.70 2.73
C ALA A 172 5.52 14.23 1.73
N GLY A 173 5.23 14.27 0.43
CA GLY A 173 6.12 13.75 -0.61
C GLY A 173 6.34 12.23 -0.57
N GLY A 174 5.54 11.47 0.19
CA GLY A 174 5.58 10.00 0.16
C GLY A 174 4.90 9.43 -1.09
N LEU A 175 5.06 8.12 -1.31
CA LEU A 175 4.53 7.41 -2.48
C LEU A 175 3.01 7.58 -2.63
N ILE A 176 2.27 7.52 -1.51
CA ILE A 176 0.81 7.72 -1.51
C ILE A 176 0.45 9.13 -1.98
N HIS A 177 1.21 10.14 -1.56
CA HIS A 177 0.95 11.52 -1.97
C HIS A 177 1.18 11.68 -3.48
N THR A 178 2.27 11.14 -4.00
CA THR A 178 2.58 11.19 -5.44
C THR A 178 1.52 10.45 -6.26
N ILE A 179 1.14 9.23 -5.88
CA ILE A 179 0.09 8.46 -6.58
C ILE A 179 -1.24 9.21 -6.58
N PHE A 180 -1.63 9.78 -5.44
CA PHE A 180 -2.86 10.55 -5.32
C PHE A 180 -2.89 11.74 -6.29
N ARG A 181 -1.77 12.45 -6.43
CA ARG A 181 -1.66 13.64 -7.30
C ARG A 181 -1.55 13.28 -8.78
N GLU A 182 -0.76 12.27 -9.13
CA GLU A 182 -0.48 11.92 -10.54
C GLU A 182 -1.53 11.01 -11.17
N LYS A 183 -2.11 10.09 -10.40
CA LYS A 183 -3.05 9.06 -10.90
C LYS A 183 -4.46 9.20 -10.33
N GLY A 184 -4.64 10.10 -9.38
CA GLY A 184 -5.94 10.39 -8.79
C GLY A 184 -6.37 9.44 -7.66
N PRO A 185 -7.50 9.76 -7.02
CA PRO A 185 -7.96 9.13 -5.77
C PRO A 185 -8.35 7.66 -5.95
N ALA A 186 -8.99 7.30 -7.06
CA ALA A 186 -9.48 5.94 -7.29
C ALA A 186 -8.33 4.92 -7.44
N ILE A 187 -7.29 5.30 -8.19
CA ILE A 187 -6.08 4.46 -8.35
C ILE A 187 -5.31 4.39 -7.03
N CYS A 188 -5.20 5.51 -6.31
CA CYS A 188 -4.57 5.52 -4.99
C CYS A 188 -5.30 4.62 -3.98
N SER A 189 -6.63 4.60 -3.98
CA SER A 189 -7.42 3.70 -3.13
C SER A 189 -7.19 2.23 -3.49
N SER A 190 -7.12 1.91 -4.79
CA SER A 190 -6.81 0.56 -5.27
C SER A 190 -5.38 0.13 -4.88
N PHE A 191 -4.42 1.06 -4.91
CA PHE A 191 -3.04 0.82 -4.48
C PHE A 191 -2.96 0.35 -3.02
N PHE A 192 -3.69 0.97 -2.09
CA PHE A 192 -3.76 0.49 -0.70
C PHE A 192 -4.16 -0.99 -0.62
N GLY A 193 -5.24 -1.35 -1.32
CA GLY A 193 -5.74 -2.73 -1.32
C GLY A 193 -4.77 -3.72 -1.97
N ASN A 194 -4.14 -3.34 -3.09
CA ASN A 194 -3.18 -4.19 -3.79
C ASN A 194 -1.95 -4.46 -2.92
N LEU A 195 -1.39 -3.41 -2.33
CA LEU A 195 -0.18 -3.51 -1.52
C LEU A 195 -0.43 -4.33 -0.25
N GLN A 196 -1.55 -4.09 0.43
CA GLN A 196 -1.93 -4.87 1.61
C GLN A 196 -2.11 -6.35 1.29
N LYS A 197 -2.77 -6.71 0.19
CA LYS A 197 -2.94 -8.13 -0.18
C LYS A 197 -1.62 -8.83 -0.44
N VAL A 198 -0.74 -8.21 -1.25
CA VAL A 198 0.59 -8.75 -1.58
C VAL A 198 1.41 -8.97 -0.31
N VAL A 199 1.51 -7.94 0.52
CA VAL A 199 2.37 -7.98 1.70
C VAL A 199 1.79 -8.89 2.79
N ASN A 200 0.47 -8.85 3.04
CA ASN A 200 -0.14 -9.68 4.07
C ASN A 200 -0.09 -11.16 3.68
N TYR A 201 -0.30 -11.50 2.39
CA TYR A 201 -0.14 -12.87 1.93
C TYR A 201 1.31 -13.36 2.09
N TRP A 202 2.29 -12.53 1.74
CA TRP A 202 3.69 -12.87 1.97
C TRP A 202 4.02 -13.03 3.46
N LEU A 203 3.57 -12.08 4.29
CA LEU A 203 3.83 -12.08 5.73
C LEU A 203 3.17 -13.28 6.43
N PHE A 204 1.99 -13.70 5.98
CA PHE A 204 1.31 -14.89 6.47
C PHE A 204 2.18 -16.15 6.34
N HIS A 205 2.93 -16.29 5.23
CA HIS A 205 3.83 -17.43 5.00
C HIS A 205 5.21 -17.24 5.63
N ASN A 206 5.70 -16.01 5.73
CA ASN A 206 7.01 -15.74 6.33
C ASN A 206 6.98 -15.79 7.87
N GLY A 207 5.88 -15.34 8.47
CA GLY A 207 5.76 -15.15 9.91
C GLY A 207 6.52 -13.93 10.44
N PHE A 208 6.00 -13.40 11.54
CA PHE A 208 6.65 -12.41 12.38
C PHE A 208 6.14 -12.59 13.81
N SER A 209 7.04 -12.61 14.78
CA SER A 209 6.73 -12.74 16.20
C SER A 209 7.83 -12.05 17.01
N ILE A 210 7.52 -11.73 18.26
CA ILE A 210 8.43 -11.12 19.24
C ILE A 210 8.29 -11.93 20.54
N GLY A 211 9.41 -12.26 21.18
CA GLY A 211 9.47 -12.98 22.45
C GLY A 211 10.24 -12.19 23.52
N ILE A 212 10.25 -12.72 24.75
CA ILE A 212 10.95 -12.18 25.92
C ILE A 212 12.47 -12.31 25.75
#